data_AF-A0A943K1U4-F1
#
_entry.id   AF-A0A943K1U4-F1
#
_cell.length_a   1.000
_cell.length_b   1.000
_cell.length_c   1.000
_cell.angle_alpha   90.00
_cell.angle_beta   90.00
_cell.angle_gamma   90.00
#
_symmetry.space_group_name_H-M   'P 1'
#
loop_
_entity.id
_entity.type
_entity.pdbx_description
1 polymer ?
#
loop_
_entity_poly.entity_id
_entity_poly.type
_entity_poly.pdbx_seq_one_letter_code
_entity_poly.pdbx_strand_id
1 'polypeptide(L)'
;MGKKSYTNGNFSINGETKASTYKKGNTVYTNYNMSDAEKKIFDYAQNSFLESLPQLNVFSDETKKQFRNQMEAYKNQGIKNIESIYTPMINNLKTDVAARFGNYDNSSFLNELKDIENSRSDAISSFAQDMVLKQNDLVNDELSRRYNYMNFLSGIQNQTYANALDFGAASSANSSGNSYSRSGSSSGMAAFTAIANQALSLLKYFY
;
A
#
# COMPACT_ATOMS: atom_id res chain seq x y z
N MET A 1 61.40 9.75 1.76
CA MET A 1 60.03 9.28 2.02
C MET A 1 59.05 10.35 1.53
N GLY A 2 58.42 10.15 0.37
CA GLY A 2 57.43 11.11 -0.15
C GLY A 2 56.13 10.99 0.63
N LYS A 3 55.64 12.09 1.22
CA LYS A 3 54.26 12.17 1.72
C LYS A 3 53.34 11.84 0.55
N LYS A 4 52.58 10.74 0.64
CA LYS A 4 51.46 10.50 -0.29
C LYS A 4 50.52 11.70 -0.15
N SER A 5 50.55 12.61 -1.12
CA SER A 5 49.56 13.67 -1.24
C SER A 5 48.24 12.96 -1.48
N TYR A 6 47.27 13.15 -0.59
CA TYR A 6 45.89 12.72 -0.88
C TYR A 6 45.41 13.58 -2.04
N THR A 7 45.39 13.01 -3.24
CA THR A 7 44.91 13.71 -4.44
C THR A 7 43.39 13.68 -4.38
N ASN A 8 42.71 14.79 -4.63
CA ASN A 8 41.25 14.83 -4.68
C ASN A 8 40.71 13.70 -5.59
N GLY A 9 39.64 13.03 -5.17
CA GLY A 9 39.06 11.91 -5.90
C GLY A 9 37.66 12.24 -6.39
N ASN A 10 37.37 12.00 -7.66
CA ASN A 10 36.04 12.19 -8.23
C ASN A 10 35.48 10.84 -8.72
N PHE A 11 34.16 10.69 -8.63
CA PHE A 11 33.42 9.60 -9.25
C PHE A 11 32.36 10.19 -10.18
N SER A 12 32.33 9.75 -11.43
CA SER A 12 31.41 10.25 -12.45
C SER A 12 30.66 9.11 -13.15
N ILE A 13 29.42 9.40 -13.51
CA ILE A 13 28.57 8.54 -14.34
C ILE A 13 28.11 9.39 -15.52
N ASN A 14 28.25 8.89 -16.75
CA ASN A 14 27.85 9.59 -17.98
C ASN A 14 28.41 11.02 -18.11
N GLY A 15 29.64 11.24 -17.62
CA GLY A 15 30.28 12.56 -17.67
C GLY A 15 29.90 13.53 -16.54
N GLU A 16 28.89 13.21 -15.72
CA GLU A 16 28.52 14.00 -14.55
C GLU A 16 29.27 13.52 -13.31
N THR A 17 29.87 14.44 -12.55
CA THR A 17 30.51 14.10 -11.26
C THR A 17 29.43 13.86 -10.20
N LYS A 18 29.22 12.60 -9.83
CA LYS A 18 28.24 12.17 -8.81
C LYS A 18 28.80 12.24 -7.39
N ALA A 19 30.12 12.09 -7.21
CA ALA A 19 30.74 12.31 -5.91
C ALA A 19 32.13 12.92 -6.02
N SER A 20 32.49 13.73 -5.03
CA SER A 20 33.82 14.35 -4.92
C SER A 20 34.34 14.23 -3.50
N THR A 21 35.63 13.88 -3.38
CA THR A 21 36.33 13.74 -2.11
C THR A 21 37.56 14.62 -2.13
N TYR A 22 37.70 15.46 -1.11
CA TYR A 22 38.87 16.30 -0.93
C TYR A 22 39.28 16.39 0.53
N LYS A 23 40.54 16.74 0.77
CA LYS A 23 41.09 16.92 2.11
C LYS A 23 41.37 18.40 2.38
N LYS A 24 40.86 18.91 3.51
CA LYS A 24 41.20 20.25 4.01
C LYS A 24 41.66 20.14 5.47
N GLY A 25 42.93 20.45 5.73
CA GLY A 25 43.56 20.17 7.02
C GLY A 25 43.61 18.67 7.31
N ASN A 26 43.12 18.25 8.47
CA ASN A 26 43.02 16.84 8.87
C ASN A 26 41.66 16.18 8.56
N THR A 27 40.73 16.92 7.96
CA THR A 27 39.37 16.44 7.67
C THR A 27 39.24 16.06 6.19
N VAL A 28 38.66 14.88 5.94
CA VAL A 28 38.27 14.43 4.60
C VAL A 28 36.79 14.74 4.40
N TYR A 29 36.48 15.49 3.36
CA TYR A 29 35.12 15.85 2.96
C TYR A 29 34.75 15.02 1.76
N THR A 30 33.57 14.38 1.81
CA THR A 30 32.99 13.63 0.70
C THR A 30 31.62 14.22 0.41
N ASN A 31 31.42 14.71 -0.82
CA ASN A 31 30.14 15.28 -1.25
C ASN A 31 29.49 14.34 -2.26
N TYR A 32 28.20 14.07 -2.05
CA TYR A 32 27.34 13.47 -3.05
C TYR A 32 26.63 14.59 -3.83
N ASN A 33 26.83 14.61 -5.13
CA ASN A 33 26.25 15.60 -6.03
C ASN A 33 25.00 14.98 -6.66
N MET A 34 23.84 15.20 -6.02
CA MET A 34 22.55 14.86 -6.61
C MET A 34 22.30 15.71 -7.85
N SER A 35 21.81 15.08 -8.92
CA SER A 35 21.15 15.82 -10.01
C SER A 35 19.89 16.49 -9.50
N ASP A 36 19.38 17.48 -10.25
CA ASP A 36 18.13 18.15 -9.92
C ASP A 36 16.95 17.19 -9.81
N ALA A 37 16.93 16.13 -10.63
CA ALA A 37 15.89 15.10 -10.59
C ALA A 37 16.00 14.26 -9.31
N GLU A 38 17.20 13.79 -8.97
CA GLU A 38 17.46 13.03 -7.74
C GLU A 38 17.09 13.84 -6.49
N LYS A 39 17.48 15.12 -6.48
CA LYS A 39 17.14 16.05 -5.41
C LYS A 39 15.63 16.24 -5.27
N LYS A 40 14.90 16.46 -6.38
CA LYS A 40 13.43 16.60 -6.35
C LYS A 40 12.75 15.34 -5.81
N ILE A 41 13.21 14.16 -6.21
CA ILE A 41 12.65 12.88 -5.74
C ILE A 41 12.93 12.70 -4.25
N PHE A 42 14.16 12.98 -3.82
CA PHE A 42 14.54 12.89 -2.40
C PHE A 42 13.75 13.87 -1.53
N ASP A 43 13.68 15.14 -1.94
CA ASP A 43 12.95 16.19 -1.23
C ASP A 43 11.45 15.85 -1.15
N TYR A 44 10.85 15.37 -2.24
CA TYR A 44 9.48 14.87 -2.24
C TYR A 44 9.30 13.73 -1.24
N ALA A 45 10.15 12.70 -1.31
CA ALA A 45 10.04 11.56 -0.42
C ALA A 45 10.24 11.92 1.05
N GLN A 46 11.12 12.88 1.35
CA GLN A 46 11.34 13.38 2.70
C GLN A 46 10.14 14.18 3.22
N ASN A 47 9.67 15.16 2.45
CA ASN A 47 8.56 16.01 2.85
C ASN A 47 7.26 15.21 2.96
N SER A 48 6.93 14.39 1.96
CA SER A 48 5.72 13.58 1.97
C SER A 48 5.71 12.56 3.11
N PHE A 49 6.86 12.01 3.49
CA PHE A 49 6.94 11.10 4.64
C PHE A 49 6.62 11.83 5.94
N LEU A 50 7.23 13.01 6.15
CA LEU A 50 7.00 13.84 7.34
C LEU A 50 5.55 14.34 7.42
N GLU A 51 4.98 14.77 6.30
CA GLU A 51 3.59 15.24 6.22
C GLU A 51 2.58 14.11 6.43
N SER A 52 2.91 12.88 6.01
CA SER A 52 2.01 11.72 6.13
C SER A 52 2.01 11.09 7.52
N LEU A 53 3.10 11.21 8.29
CA LEU A 53 3.24 10.60 9.62
C LEU A 53 2.07 10.91 10.58
N PRO A 54 1.64 12.17 10.77
CA PRO A 54 0.53 12.49 11.67
C PRO A 54 -0.82 11.93 11.19
N GLN A 55 -0.96 11.71 9.88
CA GLN A 55 -2.22 11.27 9.27
C GLN A 55 -2.29 9.76 9.03
N LEU A 56 -1.25 9.01 9.39
CA LEU A 56 -1.12 7.60 9.00
C LEU A 56 -2.31 6.75 9.45
N ASN A 57 -2.79 6.98 10.68
CA ASN A 57 -3.94 6.28 11.27
C ASN A 57 -5.20 7.15 11.35
N VAL A 58 -5.19 8.32 10.70
CA VAL A 58 -6.33 9.25 10.68
C VAL A 58 -6.93 9.26 9.28
N PHE A 59 -8.10 8.66 9.13
CA PHE A 59 -8.80 8.67 7.85
C PHE A 59 -9.41 10.03 7.56
N SER A 60 -9.21 10.51 6.32
CA SER A 60 -9.85 11.73 5.84
C SER A 60 -11.36 11.50 5.72
N ASP A 61 -12.13 12.59 5.66
CA ASP A 61 -13.58 12.47 5.50
C ASP A 61 -13.98 11.88 4.14
N GLU A 62 -13.15 12.08 3.12
CA GLU A 62 -13.33 11.44 1.81
C GLU A 62 -13.10 9.92 1.90
N THR A 63 -12.04 9.46 2.56
CA THR A 63 -11.81 8.01 2.78
C THR A 63 -12.97 7.40 3.56
N LYS A 64 -13.44 8.06 4.62
CA LYS A 64 -14.62 7.60 5.38
C LYS A 64 -15.88 7.55 4.51
N LYS A 65 -16.07 8.52 3.61
CA LYS A 65 -17.19 8.55 2.67
C LYS A 65 -17.13 7.38 1.69
N GLN A 66 -15.95 7.07 1.16
CA GLN A 66 -15.74 5.89 0.31
C GLN A 66 -16.06 4.59 1.04
N PHE A 67 -15.65 4.44 2.31
CA PHE A 67 -16.03 3.28 3.12
C PHE A 67 -17.54 3.16 3.28
N ARG A 68 -18.23 4.26 3.58
CA ARG A 68 -19.70 4.26 3.68
C ARG A 68 -20.35 3.83 2.37
N ASN A 69 -19.91 4.36 1.24
CA ASN A 69 -20.46 4.00 -0.06
C ASN A 69 -20.26 2.51 -0.39
N GLN A 70 -19.07 1.97 -0.12
CA GLN A 70 -18.78 0.55 -0.33
C GLN A 70 -19.61 -0.34 0.61
N MET A 71 -19.76 0.08 1.87
CA MET A 71 -20.59 -0.62 2.84
C MET A 71 -22.07 -0.61 2.46
N GLU A 72 -22.57 0.52 1.98
CA GLU A 72 -23.95 0.66 1.55
C GLU A 72 -24.24 -0.16 0.30
N ALA A 73 -23.33 -0.17 -0.67
CA ALA A 73 -23.44 -1.03 -1.85
C ALA A 73 -23.47 -2.51 -1.44
N TYR A 74 -22.58 -2.93 -0.54
CA TYR A 74 -22.53 -4.30 -0.02
C TYR A 74 -23.82 -4.68 0.74
N LYS A 75 -24.30 -3.78 1.61
CA LYS A 75 -25.59 -3.90 2.32
C LYS A 75 -26.74 -4.12 1.34
N ASN A 76 -26.87 -3.24 0.35
CA ASN A 76 -27.98 -3.29 -0.61
C ASN A 76 -27.93 -4.56 -1.46
N GLN A 77 -26.73 -5.03 -1.81
CA GLN A 77 -26.57 -6.29 -2.54
C GLN A 77 -26.94 -7.49 -1.66
N GLY A 78 -26.50 -7.52 -0.39
CA GLY A 78 -26.85 -8.60 0.53
C GLY A 78 -28.34 -8.69 0.82
N ILE A 79 -29.01 -7.54 1.03
CA ILE A 79 -30.47 -7.49 1.18
C ILE A 79 -31.15 -8.07 -0.06
N LYS A 80 -30.76 -7.63 -1.26
CA LYS A 80 -31.32 -8.17 -2.52
C LYS A 80 -31.12 -9.68 -2.66
N ASN A 81 -29.97 -10.20 -2.24
CA ASN A 81 -29.68 -11.63 -2.28
C ASN A 81 -30.54 -12.42 -1.29
N ILE A 82 -30.74 -11.91 -0.06
CA ILE A 82 -31.64 -12.53 0.92
C ILE A 82 -33.08 -12.50 0.38
N GLU A 83 -33.53 -11.35 -0.10
CA GLU A 83 -34.89 -11.19 -0.65
C GLU A 83 -35.14 -12.09 -1.85
N SER A 84 -34.17 -12.26 -2.76
CA SER A 84 -34.33 -13.12 -3.94
C SER A 84 -34.47 -14.61 -3.59
N ILE A 85 -33.95 -15.04 -2.44
CA ILE A 85 -34.06 -16.41 -1.95
C ILE A 85 -35.40 -16.61 -1.21
N TYR A 86 -35.69 -15.77 -0.22
CA TYR A 86 -36.80 -16.02 0.71
C TYR A 86 -38.15 -15.50 0.24
N THR A 87 -38.20 -14.41 -0.55
CA THR A 87 -39.46 -13.88 -1.10
C THR A 87 -40.23 -14.90 -1.94
N PRO A 88 -39.62 -15.59 -2.92
CA PRO A 88 -40.35 -16.58 -3.70
C PRO A 88 -40.80 -17.78 -2.85
N MET A 89 -40.01 -18.20 -1.84
CA MET A 89 -40.42 -19.27 -0.92
C MET A 89 -41.67 -18.90 -0.13
N ILE A 90 -41.72 -17.69 0.43
CA ILE A 90 -42.89 -17.18 1.15
C ILE A 90 -44.10 -17.08 0.21
N ASN A 91 -43.91 -16.60 -1.02
CA ASN A 91 -45.00 -16.46 -1.98
C ASN A 91 -45.54 -17.81 -2.44
N ASN A 92 -44.66 -18.77 -2.74
CA ASN A 92 -45.06 -20.13 -3.11
C ASN A 92 -45.83 -20.81 -1.98
N LEU A 93 -45.36 -20.66 -0.74
CA LEU A 93 -46.06 -21.17 0.44
C LEU A 93 -47.46 -20.54 0.57
N LYS A 94 -47.57 -19.21 0.41
CA LYS A 94 -48.88 -18.53 0.41
C LYS A 94 -49.81 -19.04 -0.69
N THR A 95 -49.29 -19.27 -1.90
CA THR A 95 -50.09 -19.77 -3.03
C THR A 95 -50.53 -21.21 -2.83
N ASP A 96 -49.67 -22.11 -2.33
CA ASP A 96 -50.04 -23.51 -2.06
C ASP A 96 -51.11 -23.58 -0.97
N VAL A 97 -51.01 -22.74 0.06
CA VAL A 97 -52.03 -22.69 1.12
C VAL A 97 -53.32 -22.05 0.61
N ALA A 98 -53.28 -21.01 -0.22
CA ALA A 98 -54.47 -20.47 -0.88
C ALA A 98 -55.20 -21.50 -1.76
N ALA A 99 -54.45 -22.38 -2.45
CA ALA A 99 -55.01 -23.50 -3.19
C ALA A 99 -55.63 -24.59 -2.28
N ARG A 100 -55.08 -24.76 -1.06
CA ARG A 100 -55.50 -25.77 -0.07
C ARG A 100 -56.49 -25.27 0.97
N PHE A 101 -56.74 -23.97 1.11
CA PHE A 101 -57.69 -23.39 2.08
C PHE A 101 -59.15 -23.82 1.86
N GLY A 102 -59.44 -24.63 0.83
CA GLY A 102 -60.66 -25.44 0.77
C GLY A 102 -60.69 -26.64 1.76
N ASN A 103 -59.54 -27.04 2.32
CA ASN A 103 -59.32 -28.22 3.18
C ASN A 103 -58.39 -27.90 4.38
N TYR A 104 -58.93 -27.19 5.39
CA TYR A 104 -58.69 -27.22 6.85
C TYR A 104 -57.31 -27.41 7.55
N ASP A 105 -56.15 -27.52 6.90
CA ASP A 105 -54.88 -27.82 7.62
C ASP A 105 -53.90 -26.62 7.77
N ASN A 106 -54.28 -25.67 8.64
CA ASN A 106 -53.49 -24.43 8.90
C ASN A 106 -52.20 -24.66 9.70
N SER A 107 -52.02 -25.84 10.30
CA SER A 107 -50.92 -26.13 11.21
C SER A 107 -49.57 -26.35 10.49
N SER A 108 -49.58 -27.04 9.34
CA SER A 108 -48.37 -27.26 8.52
C SER A 108 -47.85 -25.95 7.93
N PHE A 109 -48.76 -25.08 7.45
CA PHE A 109 -48.41 -23.75 6.94
C PHE A 109 -47.66 -22.91 7.97
N LEU A 110 -48.18 -22.84 9.21
CA LEU A 110 -47.55 -22.03 10.25
C LEU A 110 -46.16 -22.56 10.62
N ASN A 111 -45.96 -23.88 10.59
CA ASN A 111 -44.65 -24.48 10.83
C ASN A 111 -43.67 -24.16 9.70
N GLU A 112 -44.07 -24.36 8.44
CA GLU A 112 -43.23 -24.08 7.27
C GLU A 112 -42.90 -22.58 7.15
N LEU A 113 -43.87 -21.71 7.41
CA LEU A 113 -43.64 -20.26 7.45
C LEU A 113 -42.66 -19.89 8.56
N LYS A 114 -42.81 -20.48 9.74
CA LYS A 114 -41.90 -20.27 10.87
C LYS A 114 -40.49 -20.72 10.53
N ASP A 115 -40.32 -21.86 9.86
CA ASP A 115 -39.01 -22.36 9.46
C ASP A 115 -38.33 -21.48 8.40
N ILE A 116 -39.10 -20.98 7.42
CA ILE A 116 -38.62 -20.02 6.42
C ILE A 116 -38.20 -18.70 7.09
N GLU A 117 -39.02 -18.15 7.97
CA GLU A 117 -38.71 -16.89 8.66
C GLU A 117 -37.54 -17.04 9.65
N ASN A 118 -37.43 -18.19 10.34
CA ASN A 118 -36.26 -18.50 11.17
C ASN A 118 -34.98 -18.51 10.31
N SER A 119 -35.01 -19.23 9.19
CA SER A 119 -33.86 -19.31 8.28
C SER A 119 -33.48 -17.95 7.69
N ARG A 120 -34.49 -17.13 7.35
CA ARG A 120 -34.28 -15.77 6.86
C ARG A 120 -33.67 -14.88 7.95
N SER A 121 -34.14 -14.99 9.19
CA SER A 121 -33.59 -14.29 10.35
C SER A 121 -32.13 -14.67 10.59
N ASP A 122 -31.79 -15.96 10.49
CA ASP A 122 -30.41 -16.44 10.61
C ASP A 122 -29.51 -15.92 9.48
N ALA A 123 -30.03 -15.85 8.25
CA ALA A 123 -29.31 -15.27 7.12
C ALA A 123 -29.06 -13.76 7.32
N ILE A 124 -30.03 -13.02 7.84
CA ILE A 124 -29.86 -11.59 8.18
C ILE A 124 -28.82 -11.42 9.30
N SER A 125 -28.88 -12.25 10.34
CA SER A 125 -27.91 -12.23 11.44
C SER A 125 -26.49 -12.51 10.95
N SER A 126 -26.32 -13.52 10.10
CA SER A 126 -25.04 -13.86 9.48
C SER A 126 -24.54 -12.71 8.59
N PHE A 127 -25.43 -12.12 7.79
CA PHE A 127 -25.08 -10.98 6.94
C PHE A 127 -24.66 -9.74 7.75
N ALA A 128 -25.27 -9.50 8.91
CA ALA A 128 -24.85 -8.42 9.80
C ALA A 128 -23.42 -8.64 10.32
N GLN A 129 -23.02 -9.89 10.61
CA GLN A 129 -21.64 -10.22 10.98
C GLN A 129 -20.70 -10.02 9.79
N ASP A 130 -21.10 -10.43 8.60
CA ASP A 130 -20.32 -10.22 7.37
C ASP A 130 -20.10 -8.73 7.08
N MET A 131 -21.09 -7.86 7.35
CA MET A 131 -20.91 -6.41 7.23
C MET A 131 -19.82 -5.87 8.16
N VAL A 132 -19.73 -6.38 9.40
CA VAL A 132 -18.67 -5.98 10.34
C VAL A 132 -17.30 -6.44 9.83
N LEU A 133 -17.20 -7.68 9.33
CA LEU A 133 -15.97 -8.18 8.71
C LEU A 133 -15.57 -7.32 7.50
N LYS A 134 -16.52 -7.00 6.63
CA LYS A 134 -16.27 -6.15 5.47
C LYS A 134 -15.78 -4.75 5.89
N GLN A 135 -16.30 -4.20 6.98
CA GLN A 135 -15.85 -2.91 7.49
C GLN A 135 -14.39 -2.97 7.94
N ASN A 136 -14.03 -4.04 8.67
CA ASN A 136 -12.66 -4.28 9.10
C ASN A 136 -11.71 -4.44 7.90
N ASP A 137 -12.12 -5.18 6.87
CA ASP A 137 -11.33 -5.35 5.65
C ASP A 137 -11.04 -4.00 4.98
N LEU A 138 -12.07 -3.15 4.81
CA LEU A 138 -11.90 -1.83 4.18
C LEU A 138 -10.91 -0.94 4.94
N VAL A 139 -10.98 -0.97 6.28
CA VAL A 139 -10.06 -0.22 7.15
C VAL A 139 -8.65 -0.78 7.04
N ASN A 140 -8.49 -2.10 7.12
CA ASN A 140 -7.19 -2.77 7.05
C ASN A 140 -6.53 -2.58 5.67
N ASP A 141 -7.30 -2.66 4.59
CA ASP A 141 -6.82 -2.41 3.23
C ASP A 141 -6.28 -0.99 3.09
N GLU A 142 -7.01 0.01 3.61
CA GLU A 142 -6.55 1.40 3.59
C GLU A 142 -5.30 1.61 4.43
N LEU A 143 -5.23 1.04 5.64
CA LEU A 143 -4.03 1.11 6.47
C LEU A 143 -2.85 0.47 5.74
N SER A 144 -3.04 -0.72 5.19
CA SER A 144 -2.01 -1.43 4.40
C SER A 144 -1.51 -0.56 3.25
N ARG A 145 -2.40 0.09 2.49
CA ARG A 145 -2.01 1.05 1.44
C ARG A 145 -1.14 2.18 1.97
N ARG A 146 -1.53 2.78 3.10
CA ARG A 146 -0.79 3.89 3.71
C ARG A 146 0.59 3.45 4.21
N TYR A 147 0.69 2.31 4.88
CA TYR A 147 1.98 1.76 5.32
C TYR A 147 2.88 1.40 4.13
N ASN A 148 2.32 0.82 3.07
CA ASN A 148 3.06 0.55 1.83
C ASN A 148 3.59 1.83 1.17
N TYR A 149 2.79 2.90 1.15
CA TYR A 149 3.25 4.20 0.68
C TYR A 149 4.37 4.76 1.55
N MET A 150 4.27 4.68 2.88
CA MET A 150 5.36 5.09 3.78
C MET A 150 6.65 4.29 3.56
N ASN A 151 6.52 2.98 3.36
CA ASN A 151 7.66 2.11 3.04
C ASN A 151 8.30 2.49 1.70
N PHE A 152 7.49 2.84 0.69
CA PHE A 152 7.97 3.35 -0.59
C PHE A 152 8.77 4.65 -0.42
N LEU A 153 8.23 5.63 0.31
CA LEU A 153 8.93 6.90 0.58
C LEU A 153 10.23 6.67 1.37
N SER A 154 10.20 5.82 2.40
CA SER A 154 11.39 5.43 3.16
C SER A 154 12.43 4.72 2.29
N GLY A 155 11.98 3.85 1.38
CA GLY A 155 12.82 3.16 0.41
C GLY A 155 13.59 4.13 -0.49
N ILE A 156 12.94 5.19 -0.98
CA ILE A 156 13.60 6.25 -1.77
C ILE A 156 14.70 6.95 -0.97
N GLN A 157 14.41 7.33 0.29
CA GLN A 157 15.39 7.99 1.15
C GLN A 157 16.60 7.09 1.41
N ASN A 158 16.35 5.83 1.82
CA ASN A 158 17.40 4.85 2.08
C ASN A 158 18.25 4.58 0.83
N GLN A 159 17.62 4.51 -0.35
CA GLN A 159 18.36 4.30 -1.59
C GLN A 159 19.25 5.50 -1.93
N THR A 160 18.76 6.71 -1.70
CA THR A 160 19.54 7.93 -1.91
C THR A 160 20.76 7.97 -0.97
N TYR A 161 20.58 7.59 0.30
CA TYR A 161 21.70 7.47 1.24
C TYR A 161 22.68 6.35 0.86
N ALA A 162 22.20 5.20 0.41
CA ALA A 162 23.05 4.11 -0.05
C ALA A 162 23.91 4.54 -1.25
N ASN A 163 23.31 5.21 -2.24
CA ASN A 163 24.03 5.76 -3.38
C ASN A 163 25.08 6.79 -2.95
N ALA A 164 24.75 7.67 -2.00
CA ALA A 164 25.68 8.66 -1.47
C ALA A 164 26.90 8.00 -0.80
N LEU A 165 26.69 6.94 -0.03
CA LEU A 165 27.76 6.16 0.61
C LEU A 165 28.62 5.41 -0.42
N ASP A 166 27.98 4.74 -1.38
CA ASP A 166 28.66 3.95 -2.40
C ASP A 166 29.54 4.84 -3.31
N PHE A 167 28.97 5.94 -3.84
CA PHE A 167 29.72 6.87 -4.68
C PHE A 167 30.75 7.65 -3.87
N GLY A 168 30.46 7.97 -2.61
CA GLY A 168 31.42 8.58 -1.70
C GLY A 168 32.64 7.69 -1.46
N ALA A 169 32.42 6.40 -1.21
CA ALA A 169 33.47 5.41 -1.06
C ALA A 169 34.28 5.23 -2.36
N ALA A 170 33.63 5.21 -3.52
CA ALA A 170 34.30 5.12 -4.82
C ALA A 170 35.16 6.36 -5.11
N SER A 171 34.62 7.55 -4.83
CA SER A 171 35.33 8.84 -4.95
C SER A 171 36.54 8.89 -4.00
N SER A 172 36.39 8.42 -2.76
CA SER A 172 37.50 8.29 -1.79
C SER A 172 38.55 7.28 -2.24
N ALA A 173 38.17 6.15 -2.82
CA ALA A 173 39.11 5.16 -3.36
C ALA A 173 39.97 5.76 -4.49
N ASN A 174 39.34 6.50 -5.41
CA ASN A 174 40.03 7.21 -6.49
C ASN A 174 41.03 8.27 -5.98
N SER A 175 40.81 8.83 -4.79
CA SER A 175 41.71 9.80 -4.15
C SER A 175 43.06 9.21 -3.68
N SER A 176 43.10 7.88 -3.47
CA SER A 176 44.22 7.18 -2.82
C SER A 176 45.26 6.59 -3.79
N GLY A 177 45.07 6.73 -5.11
CA GLY A 177 45.98 6.22 -6.14
C GLY A 177 46.05 4.69 -6.25
N ASN A 178 45.27 3.96 -5.45
CA ASN A 178 45.10 2.51 -5.57
C ASN A 178 43.87 2.24 -6.44
N SER A 179 44.09 2.18 -7.75
CA SER A 179 43.11 1.74 -8.74
C SER A 179 42.85 0.25 -8.61
N TYR A 180 42.13 -0.14 -7.56
CA TYR A 180 41.41 -1.41 -7.55
C TYR A 180 39.94 -1.07 -7.69
N SER A 181 39.43 -1.29 -8.89
CA SER A 181 38.00 -1.35 -9.17
C SER A 181 37.36 -2.36 -8.22
N ARG A 182 36.90 -1.89 -7.05
CA ARG A 182 35.79 -2.54 -6.38
C ARG A 182 34.62 -2.33 -7.33
N SER A 183 34.29 -3.37 -8.10
CA SER A 183 33.04 -3.46 -8.83
C SER A 183 31.95 -2.87 -7.95
N GLY A 184 31.42 -1.71 -8.36
CA GLY A 184 30.26 -1.14 -7.71
C GLY A 184 29.22 -2.24 -7.69
N SER A 185 28.88 -2.70 -6.49
CA SER A 185 27.85 -3.69 -6.31
C SER A 185 26.64 -3.20 -7.11
N SER A 186 26.12 -4.06 -7.98
CA SER A 186 24.94 -3.83 -8.82
C SER A 186 23.64 -3.62 -8.01
N SER A 187 23.76 -3.35 -6.71
CA SER A 187 22.70 -3.11 -5.74
C SER A 187 21.87 -1.85 -6.04
N GLY A 188 22.46 -0.82 -6.65
CA GLY A 188 21.74 0.42 -6.98
C GLY A 188 20.60 0.23 -7.99
N MET A 189 20.84 -0.53 -9.08
CA MET A 189 19.80 -0.82 -10.07
C MET A 189 18.74 -1.78 -9.54
N ALA A 190 19.14 -2.81 -8.79
CA ALA A 190 18.19 -3.77 -8.21
C ALA A 190 17.21 -3.09 -7.24
N ALA A 191 17.67 -2.09 -6.49
CA ALA A 191 16.84 -1.34 -5.56
C ALA A 191 15.90 -0.32 -6.25
N PHE A 192 16.33 0.34 -7.33
CA PHE A 192 15.41 1.17 -8.13
C PHE A 192 14.31 0.33 -8.81
N THR A 193 14.62 -0.88 -9.26
CA THR A 193 13.61 -1.83 -9.75
C THR A 193 12.64 -2.26 -8.64
N ALA A 194 13.12 -2.47 -7.41
CA ALA A 194 12.26 -2.78 -6.27
C ALA A 194 11.32 -1.61 -5.91
N ILE A 195 11.84 -0.38 -5.92
CA ILE A 195 11.04 0.86 -5.70
C ILE A 195 10.03 1.06 -6.82
N ALA A 196 10.42 0.85 -8.08
CA ALA A 196 9.52 0.92 -9.23
C ALA A 196 8.42 -0.14 -9.18
N ASN A 197 8.74 -1.37 -8.76
CA ASN A 197 7.76 -2.43 -8.55
C ASN A 197 6.78 -2.11 -7.41
N GLN A 198 7.26 -1.51 -6.32
CA GLN A 198 6.38 -1.00 -5.26
C GLN A 198 5.48 0.14 -5.77
N ALA A 199 6.02 1.09 -6.54
CA ALA A 199 5.21 2.15 -7.17
C ALA A 199 4.13 1.60 -8.11
N LEU A 200 4.47 0.58 -8.92
CA LEU A 200 3.51 -0.10 -9.79
C LEU A 200 2.45 -0.87 -9.00
N SER A 201 2.81 -1.46 -7.85
CA SER A 201 1.85 -2.10 -6.97
C SER A 201 0.86 -1.10 -6.37
N LEU A 202 1.29 0.14 -6.10
CA LEU A 202 0.40 1.21 -5.66
C LEU A 202 -0.53 1.66 -6.81
N LEU A 203 -0.02 1.76 -8.04
CA LEU A 203 -0.79 2.18 -9.23
C LEU A 203 -1.87 1.18 -9.67
N LYS A 204 -1.66 -0.13 -9.47
CA LYS A 204 -2.62 -1.19 -9.86
C LYS A 204 -3.99 -1.10 -9.20
N TYR A 205 -4.14 -0.29 -8.15
CA TYR A 205 -5.38 -0.16 -7.39
C TYR A 205 -6.01 1.24 -7.49
N PHE A 206 -5.46 2.11 -8.35
CA PHE A 206 -6.04 3.42 -8.71
C PHE A 206 -6.86 3.39 -10.02
N TYR A 207 -7.00 2.22 -10.66
CA TYR A 207 -7.85 1.98 -11.83
C TYR A 207 -8.84 0.85 -11.55
#